data_AF-A0A183GNG6-F1
#
_entry.id   AF-A0A183GNG6-F1
#
_cell.length_a   1.000
_cell.length_b   1.000
_cell.length_c   1.000
_cell.angle_alpha   90.00
_cell.angle_beta   90.00
_cell.angle_gamma   90.00
#
_symmetry.space_group_name_H-M   'P 1'
#
loop_
_entity.id
_entity.type
_entity.pdbx_description
1 polymer ?
#
loop_
_entity_poly.entity_id
_entity_poly.type
_entity_poly.pdbx_seq_one_letter_code
_entity_poly.pdbx_strand_id
1 'polypeptide(L)'
;MITPPRLLLLLGLSSLSLIQAMSPETKCNACKELLSDVKEYVNMTSMLTENVIEEAVKRTCNSQLHIPLLEEVCEVLEQRVLHELFKWIEKIDSSIDPERECQFLRFCPRSAAFFQVARSHQVDISV
;
A
#
# COMPACT_ATOMS: atom_id res chain seq x y z
N MET A 1 -14.41 -4.78 37.74
CA MET A 1 -14.59 -4.85 36.27
C MET A 1 -14.39 -3.44 35.72
N ILE A 2 -13.20 -3.13 35.21
CA ILE A 2 -12.81 -1.81 34.71
C ILE A 2 -12.71 -1.93 33.19
N THR A 3 -13.46 -1.11 32.47
CA THR A 3 -13.54 -1.13 31.01
C THR A 3 -12.24 -0.64 30.35
N PRO A 4 -11.93 -1.09 29.12
CA PRO A 4 -10.62 -0.92 28.47
C PRO A 4 -10.31 0.42 27.75
N PRO A 5 -11.17 1.46 27.65
CA PRO A 5 -10.82 2.63 26.84
C PRO A 5 -9.79 3.56 27.49
N ARG A 6 -9.63 3.52 28.83
CA ARG A 6 -8.66 4.38 29.54
C ARG A 6 -7.21 3.94 29.39
N LEU A 7 -6.96 2.64 29.22
CA LEU A 7 -5.60 2.13 29.03
C LEU A 7 -5.05 2.47 27.63
N LEU A 8 -5.91 2.43 26.61
CA LEU A 8 -5.57 2.82 25.23
C LEU A 8 -5.21 4.31 25.13
N LEU A 9 -5.94 5.19 25.83
CA LEU A 9 -5.64 6.62 25.88
C LEU A 9 -4.27 6.92 26.52
N LEU A 10 -3.90 6.18 27.57
CA LEU A 10 -2.61 6.36 28.24
C LEU A 10 -1.43 5.87 27.39
N LEU A 11 -1.62 4.78 26.63
CA LEU A 11 -0.59 4.26 25.71
C LEU A 11 -0.39 5.14 24.46
N GLY A 12 -1.44 5.83 24.00
CA GLY A 12 -1.34 6.77 22.87
C GLY A 12 -0.64 8.09 23.23
N LEU A 13 -0.78 8.57 24.47
CA LEU A 13 -0.15 9.82 24.92
C LEU A 13 1.36 9.68 25.12
N SER A 14 1.82 8.54 25.62
CA SER A 14 3.26 8.27 25.83
C SER A 14 4.04 8.19 24.51
N SER A 15 3.44 7.60 23.48
CA SER A 15 4.05 7.50 22.15
C SER A 15 4.09 8.86 21.43
N LEU A 16 3.07 9.71 21.56
CA LEU A 16 3.12 11.09 21.02
C LEU A 16 4.23 11.93 21.66
N SER A 17 4.41 11.81 22.97
CA SER A 17 5.41 12.60 23.73
C SER A 17 6.85 12.17 23.42
N LEU A 18 7.07 10.87 23.20
CA LEU A 18 8.33 10.33 22.68
C LEU A 18 8.67 10.89 21.30
N ILE A 19 7.69 10.87 20.37
CA ILE A 19 7.88 11.43 19.03
C ILE A 19 8.23 12.92 19.15
N GLN A 20 7.50 13.70 19.95
CA GLN A 20 7.77 15.13 20.09
C GLN A 20 9.19 15.44 20.59
N ALA A 21 9.74 14.62 21.49
CA ALA A 21 11.08 14.77 22.05
C ALA A 21 12.23 14.48 21.06
N MET A 22 11.96 13.80 19.94
CA MET A 22 12.99 13.48 18.93
C MET A 22 13.40 14.72 18.12
N SER A 23 14.67 14.76 17.70
CA SER A 23 15.14 15.79 16.75
C SER A 23 14.42 15.66 15.39
N PRO A 24 14.32 16.74 14.60
CA PRO A 24 13.73 16.68 13.26
C PRO A 24 14.40 15.64 12.34
N GLU A 25 15.72 15.49 12.44
CA GLU A 25 16.48 14.51 11.68
C GLU A 25 16.13 13.08 12.10
N THR A 26 16.08 12.81 13.41
CA THR A 26 15.74 11.48 13.94
C THR A 26 14.30 11.09 13.57
N LYS A 27 13.35 12.03 13.59
CA LYS A 27 11.97 11.81 13.14
C LYS A 27 11.91 11.42 11.67
N CYS A 28 12.66 12.13 10.83
CA CYS A 28 12.71 11.90 9.40
C CYS A 28 13.31 10.52 9.08
N ASN A 29 14.44 10.18 9.71
CA ASN A 29 15.11 8.89 9.51
C ASN A 29 14.24 7.73 9.97
N ALA A 30 13.64 7.81 11.17
CA ALA A 30 12.76 6.76 11.67
C ALA A 30 11.53 6.54 10.79
N CYS A 31 10.97 7.62 10.21
CA CYS A 31 9.88 7.50 9.25
C CYS A 31 10.34 6.78 7.97
N LYS A 32 11.51 7.15 7.43
CA LYS A 32 12.05 6.54 6.21
C LYS A 32 12.39 5.07 6.40
N GLU A 33 12.97 4.70 7.53
CA GLU A 33 13.23 3.31 7.90
C GLU A 33 11.93 2.52 7.96
N LEU A 34 10.94 2.98 8.71
CA LEU A 34 9.63 2.32 8.80
C LEU A 34 8.98 2.11 7.43
N LEU A 35 8.97 3.14 6.57
CA LEU A 35 8.37 3.01 5.24
C LEU A 35 9.20 2.18 4.28
N SER A 36 10.52 2.09 4.48
CA SER A 36 11.38 1.17 3.74
C SER A 36 11.07 -0.28 4.12
N ASP A 37 10.91 -0.56 5.41
CA ASP A 37 10.53 -1.89 5.91
C ASP A 37 9.13 -2.29 5.40
N VAL A 38 8.18 -1.35 5.40
CA VAL A 38 6.85 -1.57 4.84
C VAL A 38 6.94 -1.89 3.34
N LYS A 39 7.73 -1.14 2.57
CA LYS A 39 7.96 -1.39 1.14
C LYS A 39 8.57 -2.78 0.91
N GLU A 40 9.57 -3.15 1.69
CA GLU A 40 10.20 -4.46 1.59
C GLU A 40 9.20 -5.58 1.91
N TYR A 41 8.40 -5.43 2.96
CA TYR A 41 7.35 -6.40 3.31
C TYR A 41 6.29 -6.52 2.22
N VAL A 42 5.83 -5.41 1.67
CA VAL A 42 4.88 -5.38 0.54
C VAL A 42 5.48 -6.10 -0.67
N ASN A 43 6.72 -5.79 -1.06
CA ASN A 43 7.41 -6.47 -2.17
C ASN A 43 7.62 -7.97 -1.94
N MET A 44 7.91 -8.40 -0.71
CA MET A 44 8.05 -9.83 -0.39
C MET A 44 6.71 -10.56 -0.42
N THR A 45 5.63 -9.90 0.01
CA THR A 45 4.28 -10.50 0.00
C THR A 45 3.66 -10.49 -1.39
N SER A 46 4.06 -9.56 -2.26
CA SER A 46 3.65 -9.51 -3.67
C SER A 46 4.43 -10.45 -4.58
N MET A 47 5.27 -11.34 -4.03
CA MET A 47 5.92 -12.43 -4.79
C MET A 47 4.96 -13.45 -5.44
N LEU A 48 3.65 -13.22 -5.37
CA LEU A 48 2.69 -13.84 -6.29
C LEU A 48 2.97 -13.32 -7.71
N THR A 49 3.59 -14.17 -8.54
CA THR A 49 3.84 -13.82 -9.94
C THR A 49 2.55 -13.88 -10.76
N GLU A 50 2.52 -13.13 -11.88
CA GLU A 50 1.43 -13.17 -12.88
C GLU A 50 1.01 -14.60 -13.22
N ASN A 51 2.00 -15.43 -13.47
CA ASN A 51 1.83 -16.83 -13.82
C ASN A 51 1.18 -17.67 -12.69
N VAL A 52 1.49 -17.41 -11.42
CA VAL A 52 0.93 -18.19 -10.29
C VAL A 52 -0.56 -17.91 -10.13
N ILE A 53 -0.98 -16.65 -10.24
CA ILE A 53 -2.40 -16.30 -10.16
C ILE A 53 -3.13 -16.73 -11.44
N GLU A 54 -2.51 -16.58 -12.61
CA GLU A 54 -3.08 -17.06 -13.88
C GLU A 54 -3.34 -18.58 -13.83
N GLU A 55 -2.38 -19.37 -13.33
CA GLU A 55 -2.57 -20.81 -13.15
C GLU A 55 -3.66 -21.15 -12.12
N ALA A 56 -3.76 -20.39 -11.02
CA ALA A 56 -4.78 -20.61 -10.00
C ALA A 56 -6.19 -20.31 -10.54
N VAL A 57 -6.34 -19.23 -11.30
CA VAL A 57 -7.60 -18.88 -11.98
C VAL A 57 -7.96 -19.95 -12.99
N LYS A 58 -7.04 -20.34 -13.87
CA LYS A 58 -7.28 -21.41 -14.86
C LYS A 58 -7.74 -22.71 -14.21
N ARG A 59 -7.08 -23.16 -13.14
CA ARG A 59 -7.48 -24.39 -12.44
C ARG A 59 -8.87 -24.28 -11.83
N THR A 60 -9.18 -23.13 -11.22
CA THR A 60 -10.49 -22.88 -10.61
C THR A 60 -11.58 -22.83 -11.67
N CYS A 61 -11.35 -22.11 -12.75
CA CYS A 61 -12.27 -21.97 -13.88
C CYS A 61 -12.56 -23.29 -14.57
N ASN A 62 -11.52 -24.08 -14.85
CA ASN A 62 -11.67 -25.44 -15.40
C ASN A 62 -12.49 -26.37 -14.49
N SER A 63 -12.44 -26.18 -13.17
CA SER A 63 -13.21 -26.98 -12.20
C SER A 63 -14.69 -26.58 -12.11
N GLN A 64 -15.12 -25.47 -12.70
CA GLN A 64 -16.47 -24.92 -12.55
C GLN A 64 -17.25 -24.74 -13.87
N LEU A 65 -16.73 -25.29 -14.98
CA LEU A 65 -17.31 -25.20 -16.34
C LEU A 65 -18.74 -25.75 -16.50
N HIS A 66 -19.32 -26.36 -15.46
CA HIS A 66 -20.68 -26.89 -15.47
C HIS A 66 -21.73 -25.86 -14.98
N ILE A 67 -21.29 -24.66 -14.57
CA ILE A 67 -22.15 -23.57 -14.14
C ILE A 67 -22.00 -22.42 -15.14
N PRO A 68 -23.00 -22.17 -16.03
CA PRO A 68 -22.88 -21.21 -17.13
C PRO A 68 -22.50 -19.79 -16.69
N LEU A 69 -23.00 -19.35 -15.52
CA LEU A 69 -22.66 -18.03 -14.96
C LEU A 69 -21.16 -17.92 -14.58
N LEU A 70 -20.55 -19.02 -14.13
CA LEU A 70 -19.14 -19.04 -13.73
C LEU A 70 -18.23 -19.17 -14.94
N GLU A 71 -18.71 -19.79 -16.03
CA GLU A 71 -18.01 -19.83 -17.32
C GLU A 71 -17.79 -18.42 -17.89
N GLU A 72 -18.83 -17.57 -17.92
CA GLU A 72 -18.72 -16.18 -18.37
C GLU A 72 -17.78 -15.33 -17.49
N VAL A 73 -17.85 -15.52 -16.16
CA VAL A 73 -16.94 -14.85 -15.21
C VAL A 73 -15.50 -15.28 -15.45
N CYS A 74 -15.27 -16.56 -15.72
CA CYS A 74 -13.96 -17.11 -16.01
C CYS A 74 -13.36 -16.61 -17.31
N GLU A 75 -14.15 -16.50 -18.39
CA GLU A 75 -13.69 -15.89 -19.64
C GLU A 75 -13.25 -14.43 -19.45
N VAL A 76 -14.00 -13.65 -18.67
CA VAL A 76 -13.65 -12.25 -18.37
C VAL A 76 -12.37 -12.15 -17.53
N LEU A 77 -12.24 -12.98 -16.50
CA LEU A 77 -11.05 -13.00 -15.64
C LEU A 77 -9.79 -13.41 -16.40
N GLU A 78 -9.87 -14.51 -17.17
CA GLU A 78 -8.75 -15.04 -17.96
C GLU A 78 -8.32 -14.10 -19.09
N GLN A 79 -9.26 -13.42 -19.77
CA GLN A 79 -8.92 -12.64 -20.97
C GLN A 79 -8.71 -11.15 -20.74
N ARG A 80 -9.29 -10.55 -19.69
CA ARG A 80 -9.36 -9.07 -19.59
C ARG A 80 -8.83 -8.49 -18.29
N VAL A 81 -9.03 -9.19 -17.18
CA VAL A 81 -8.88 -8.55 -15.85
C VAL A 81 -7.56 -8.90 -15.19
N LEU A 82 -7.03 -10.10 -15.38
CA LEU A 82 -5.82 -10.56 -14.68
C LEU A 82 -4.61 -9.66 -14.96
N HIS A 83 -4.33 -9.38 -16.22
CA HIS A 83 -3.17 -8.57 -16.59
C HIS A 83 -3.24 -7.14 -16.02
N GLU A 84 -4.41 -6.51 -16.06
CA GLU A 84 -4.59 -5.16 -15.52
C GLU A 84 -4.59 -5.15 -13.98
N LEU A 85 -5.09 -6.20 -13.34
CA LEU A 85 -4.97 -6.40 -11.90
C LEU A 85 -3.50 -6.53 -11.47
N PHE A 86 -2.68 -7.25 -12.25
CA PHE A 86 -1.24 -7.36 -11.99
C PHE A 86 -0.53 -6.02 -12.11
N LYS A 87 -0.74 -5.27 -13.18
CA LYS A 87 -0.20 -3.92 -13.33
C LYS A 87 -0.59 -3.01 -12.17
N TRP A 88 -1.83 -3.13 -11.68
CA TRP A 88 -2.30 -2.34 -10.55
C TRP A 88 -1.58 -2.73 -9.24
N ILE A 89 -1.38 -4.03 -8.98
CA ILE A 89 -0.62 -4.54 -7.84
C ILE A 89 0.84 -4.05 -7.91
N GLU A 90 1.52 -4.23 -9.05
CA GLU A 90 2.89 -3.75 -9.26
C GLU A 90 3.02 -2.23 -9.06
N LYS A 91 1.99 -1.48 -9.49
CA LYS A 91 1.94 -0.03 -9.29
C LYS A 91 1.82 0.33 -7.80
N ILE A 92 1.06 -0.43 -7.02
CA ILE A 92 0.95 -0.21 -5.57
C ILE A 92 2.26 -0.54 -4.88
N ASP A 93 2.86 -1.68 -5.21
CA ASP A 93 4.13 -2.12 -4.64
C ASP A 93 5.27 -1.12 -4.91
N SER A 94 5.30 -0.56 -6.12
CA SER A 94 6.28 0.44 -6.51
C SER A 94 5.98 1.86 -5.99
N SER A 95 4.75 2.12 -5.52
CA SER A 95 4.31 3.48 -5.13
C SER A 95 4.86 3.97 -3.80
N ILE A 96 5.29 3.08 -2.91
CA ILE A 96 5.85 3.49 -1.61
C ILE A 96 7.22 4.11 -1.85
N ASP A 97 7.28 5.43 -1.68
CA ASP A 97 8.48 6.26 -1.72
C ASP A 97 8.73 6.83 -0.32
N PRO A 98 9.60 6.20 0.49
CA PRO A 98 9.83 6.62 1.88
C PRO A 98 10.20 8.09 2.04
N GLU A 99 10.89 8.70 1.07
CA GLU A 99 11.23 10.11 1.11
C GLU A 99 9.97 10.97 0.98
N ARG A 100 9.19 10.73 -0.07
CA ARG A 100 8.00 11.51 -0.40
C ARG A 100 6.92 11.37 0.66
N GLU A 101 6.66 10.15 1.11
CA GLU A 101 5.64 9.86 2.10
C GLU A 101 5.98 10.48 3.45
N CYS A 102 7.24 10.44 3.88
CA CYS A 102 7.66 11.11 5.11
C CYS A 102 7.61 12.65 5.03
N GLN A 103 7.78 13.23 3.84
CA GLN A 103 7.57 14.66 3.61
C GLN A 103 6.08 15.03 3.59
N PHE A 104 5.21 14.14 3.09
CA PHE A 104 3.76 14.28 3.15
C PHE A 104 3.26 14.27 4.60
N LEU A 105 3.69 13.28 5.39
CA LEU A 105 3.39 13.12 6.82
C LEU A 105 4.07 14.16 7.72
N ARG A 106 4.94 15.01 7.15
CA ARG A 106 5.68 16.09 7.84
C ARG A 106 6.69 15.60 8.88
N PHE A 107 7.13 14.34 8.79
CA PHE A 107 8.29 13.86 9.55
C PHE A 107 9.61 14.31 8.94
N CYS A 108 9.62 14.57 7.63
CA CYS A 108 10.75 15.14 6.90
C CYS A 108 10.47 16.58 6.40
N PRO A 109 11.50 17.43 6.26
CA PRO A 109 11.38 18.72 5.59
C PRO A 109 10.93 18.55 4.14
N ARG A 110 9.95 19.33 3.70
CA ARG A 110 9.48 19.31 2.31
C ARG A 110 10.52 19.96 1.40
N SER A 111 10.98 19.21 0.41
CA SER A 111 11.94 19.69 -0.59
C SER A 111 11.23 20.44 -1.74
N ALA A 112 11.98 21.16 -2.57
CA ALA A 112 11.42 21.76 -3.80
C ALA A 112 10.84 20.68 -4.76
N ALA A 113 11.48 19.51 -4.82
CA ALA A 113 11.02 18.37 -5.62
C ALA A 113 9.65 17.84 -5.15
N PHE A 114 9.40 17.83 -3.83
CA PHE A 114 8.09 17.47 -3.26
C PHE A 114 6.96 18.31 -3.85
N PHE A 115 7.15 19.63 -3.88
CA PHE A 115 6.12 20.55 -4.36
C PHE A 115 5.92 20.48 -5.87
N GLN A 116 6.94 20.09 -6.64
CA GLN A 116 6.81 19.86 -8.08
C GLN A 116 5.94 18.63 -8.35
N VAL A 117 6.19 17.53 -7.63
CA VAL A 117 5.40 16.29 -7.74
C VAL A 117 3.96 16.49 -7.25
N ALA A 118 3.78 17.14 -6.09
CA ALA A 118 2.44 17.40 -5.53
C ALA A 118 1.57 18.24 -6.48
N ARG A 119 2.17 19.16 -7.24
CA ARG A 119 1.47 19.99 -8.23
C ARG A 119 1.01 19.19 -9.45
N SER A 120 1.76 18.16 -9.88
CA SER A 120 1.40 17.32 -11.02
C SER A 120 0.21 16.39 -10.73
N HIS A 121 0.02 15.96 -9.48
CA HIS A 121 -1.09 15.08 -9.09
C HIS A 121 -2.40 15.83 -8.72
N GLN A 122 -2.36 17.17 -8.59
CA GLN A 122 -3.56 17.96 -8.28
C GLN A 122 -4.48 18.19 -9.50
N VAL A 123 -4.11 17.68 -10.68
CA VAL A 123 -4.91 17.74 -11.91
C VAL A 123 -5.90 16.56 -12.02
N ASP A 124 -5.76 15.50 -11.20
CA ASP A 124 -6.55 14.25 -11.33
C ASP A 124 -7.64 14.02 -10.26
N ILE A 125 -8.00 15.04 -9.47
CA ILE A 125 -9.19 14.98 -8.58
C ILE A 125 -10.18 16.07 -9.01
N SER A 126 -10.82 15.84 -10.14
CA SER A 126 -12.03 16.55 -10.59
C SER A 126 -12.82 15.65 -11.54
N VAL A 127 -13.42 14.59 -10.99
CA VAL A 127 -14.66 13.94 -11.48
C VAL A 127 -15.46 13.51 -10.27
#